data_AF-A0A9W5IXM3-F1
#
_entry.id   AF-A0A9W5IXM3-F1
#
_cell.length_a   1.000
_cell.length_b   1.000
_cell.length_c   1.000
_cell.angle_alpha   90.00
_cell.angle_beta   90.00
_cell.angle_gamma   90.00
#
_symmetry.space_group_name_H-M   'P 1'
#
loop_
_entity.id
_entity.type
_entity.pdbx_description
1 polymer ?
#
loop_
_entity_poly.entity_id
_entity_poly.type
_entity_poly.pdbx_seq_one_letter_code
_entity_poly.pdbx_strand_id
1 'polypeptide(L)'
;MFQRTAAPFPLLARGDRRIVPLAVAAFAAVGLLAMYSPDILGNGKAGNQLVFGGLIGWQDSLQLAVLKWLAVLLALAAGAYGGLITPSMMLGSTLSFASAALWNAFLPAMPSESAAVVGAAVFLGVSLKMPLTAVVFVLELTRAPVALLMPLCLCLTGAVAAGRLEKAIK
;
A
#
# COMPACT_ATOMS: atom_id res chain seq x y z
N MET A 1 -3.16 9.13 6.13
CA MET A 1 -1.75 8.97 6.54
C MET A 1 -0.82 9.03 5.34
N PHE A 2 -1.01 8.17 4.32
CA PHE A 2 -0.16 8.09 3.12
C PHE A 2 0.12 9.44 2.43
N GLN A 3 -0.93 10.21 2.11
CA GLN A 3 -0.76 11.55 1.53
C GLN A 3 -0.10 12.55 2.49
N ARG A 4 -0.33 12.43 3.81
CA ARG A 4 0.25 13.35 4.81
C ARG A 4 1.75 13.15 4.97
N THR A 5 2.19 11.90 4.93
CA THR A 5 3.62 11.56 4.99
C THR A 5 4.31 11.77 3.65
N ALA A 6 3.59 11.67 2.52
CA ALA A 6 4.13 12.00 1.20
C ALA A 6 4.15 13.51 0.88
N ALA A 7 3.31 14.32 1.55
CA ALA A 7 3.18 15.76 1.33
C ALA A 7 4.44 16.62 1.55
N PRO A 8 5.38 16.30 2.47
CA PRO A 8 6.58 17.12 2.68
C PRO A 8 7.62 16.98 1.57
N PHE A 9 7.43 16.03 0.65
CA PHE A 9 8.43 15.65 -0.32
C PHE A 9 8.24 16.36 -1.68
N PRO A 10 9.33 16.74 -2.35
CA PRO A 10 10.73 16.39 -2.03
C PRO A 10 11.33 17.25 -0.88
N LEU A 11 12.22 16.66 -0.08
CA LEU A 11 12.91 17.36 1.03
C LEU A 11 13.75 18.54 0.54
N LEU A 12 14.23 18.46 -0.69
CA LEU A 12 14.99 19.50 -1.39
C LEU A 12 14.26 19.85 -2.68
N ALA A 13 14.27 21.13 -3.05
CA ALA A 13 13.68 21.57 -4.31
C ALA A 13 14.36 20.88 -5.50
N ARG A 14 13.55 20.50 -6.51
CA ARG A 14 14.03 19.94 -7.77
C ARG A 14 14.79 21.03 -8.54
N GLY A 15 16.10 21.10 -8.33
CA GLY A 15 16.97 22.16 -8.83
C GLY A 15 18.15 22.46 -7.92
N ASP A 16 18.07 22.07 -6.64
CA ASP A 16 19.21 22.14 -5.72
C ASP A 16 20.25 21.06 -6.06
N ARG A 17 21.52 21.45 -6.22
CA ARG A 17 22.66 20.53 -6.45
C ARG A 17 22.79 19.47 -5.36
N ARG A 18 22.29 19.73 -4.15
CA ARG A 18 22.28 18.79 -3.02
C ARG A 18 21.34 17.61 -3.21
N ILE A 19 20.43 17.65 -4.19
CA ILE A 19 19.53 16.53 -4.49
C ILE A 19 20.28 15.33 -5.07
N VAL A 20 21.39 15.57 -5.79
CA VAL A 20 22.20 14.51 -6.41
C VAL A 20 22.81 13.59 -5.35
N PRO A 21 23.57 14.08 -4.34
CA PRO A 21 24.09 13.21 -3.29
C PRO A 21 22.98 12.58 -2.44
N LEU A 22 21.87 13.30 -2.19
CA LEU A 22 20.71 12.73 -1.50
C LEU A 22 20.10 11.56 -2.27
N ALA A 23 19.94 11.70 -3.58
CA ALA A 23 19.39 10.65 -4.43
C ALA A 23 20.31 9.43 -4.45
N VAL A 24 21.63 9.63 -4.60
CA VAL A 24 22.60 8.52 -4.54
C VAL A 24 22.49 7.79 -3.20
N ALA A 25 22.47 8.51 -2.07
CA ALA A 25 22.33 7.91 -0.76
C ALA A 25 20.99 7.17 -0.57
N ALA A 26 19.88 7.78 -0.97
CA ALA A 26 18.54 7.21 -0.84
C ALA A 26 18.36 5.95 -1.71
N PHE A 27 18.80 5.98 -2.98
CA PHE A 27 18.72 4.82 -3.85
C PHE A 27 19.73 3.73 -3.47
N ALA A 28 20.90 4.08 -2.95
CA ALA A 28 21.82 3.09 -2.37
C ALA A 28 21.19 2.39 -1.15
N ALA A 29 20.52 3.14 -0.26
CA ALA A 29 19.79 2.56 0.85
C ALA A 29 18.65 1.65 0.38
N VAL A 30 17.86 2.06 -0.63
CA VAL A 30 16.84 1.20 -1.25
C VAL A 30 17.46 -0.06 -1.86
N GLY A 31 18.62 0.05 -2.51
CA GLY A 31 19.36 -1.09 -3.05
C GLY A 31 19.82 -2.07 -1.98
N LEU A 32 20.31 -1.59 -0.83
CA LEU A 32 20.66 -2.42 0.31
C LEU A 32 19.44 -3.14 0.90
N LEU A 33 18.31 -2.46 1.03
CA LEU A 33 17.05 -3.07 1.47
C LEU A 33 16.57 -4.15 0.48
N ALA A 34 16.76 -3.90 -0.82
CA ALA A 34 16.34 -4.82 -1.88
C ALA A 34 17.18 -6.11 -1.94
N MET A 35 18.40 -6.11 -1.42
CA MET A 35 19.19 -7.34 -1.28
C MET A 35 18.54 -8.34 -0.31
N TYR A 36 17.78 -7.85 0.68
CA TYR A 36 17.06 -8.69 1.63
C TYR A 36 15.64 -9.04 1.14
N SER A 37 14.95 -8.08 0.52
CA SER A 37 13.60 -8.29 -0.02
C SER A 37 13.48 -7.67 -1.41
N PRO A 38 13.70 -8.44 -2.49
CA PRO A 38 13.74 -7.89 -3.86
C PRO A 38 12.37 -7.37 -4.32
N ASP A 39 11.27 -7.85 -3.74
CA ASP A 39 9.90 -7.48 -4.10
C ASP A 39 9.52 -6.02 -3.77
N ILE A 40 10.36 -5.34 -3.00
CA ILE A 40 10.19 -3.91 -2.69
C ILE A 40 10.57 -3.04 -3.89
N LEU A 41 11.33 -3.57 -4.86
CA LEU A 41 11.74 -2.87 -6.07
C LEU A 41 10.54 -2.58 -6.99
N GLY A 42 10.69 -1.55 -7.83
CA GLY A 42 9.66 -1.12 -8.76
C GLY A 42 8.40 -0.54 -8.08
N ASN A 43 7.25 -0.67 -8.73
CA ASN A 43 6.01 0.01 -8.32
C ASN A 43 5.16 -0.76 -7.28
N GLY A 44 5.60 -1.94 -6.83
CA GLY A 44 4.86 -2.77 -5.86
C GLY A 44 3.89 -3.78 -6.48
N LYS A 45 4.02 -4.07 -7.78
CA LYS A 45 3.23 -5.12 -8.45
C LYS A 45 3.60 -6.51 -7.93
N ALA A 46 4.90 -6.79 -7.79
CA ALA A 46 5.41 -8.06 -7.28
C ALA A 46 4.82 -8.40 -5.91
N GLY A 47 4.92 -7.49 -4.95
CA GLY A 47 4.31 -7.65 -3.62
C GLY A 47 2.80 -7.89 -3.66
N ASN A 48 2.05 -7.18 -4.51
CA ASN A 48 0.62 -7.48 -4.68
C ASN A 48 0.37 -8.89 -5.22
N GLN A 49 1.16 -9.36 -6.18
CA GLN A 49 1.01 -10.71 -6.73
C GLN A 49 1.30 -11.80 -5.69
N LEU A 50 2.32 -11.60 -4.84
CA LEU A 50 2.62 -12.52 -3.74
C LEU A 50 1.44 -12.67 -2.78
N VAL A 51 0.86 -11.54 -2.37
CA VAL A 51 -0.21 -11.50 -1.38
C VAL A 51 -1.54 -11.99 -1.98
N PHE A 52 -1.88 -11.59 -3.21
CA PHE A 52 -3.09 -12.05 -3.89
C PHE A 52 -3.05 -13.53 -4.25
N GLY A 53 -1.85 -14.09 -4.49
CA GLY A 53 -1.66 -15.50 -4.75
C GLY A 53 -1.51 -16.35 -3.49
N GLY A 54 -1.53 -15.76 -2.28
CA GLY A 54 -1.29 -16.50 -1.04
C GLY A 54 0.09 -17.14 -0.96
N LEU A 55 1.09 -16.57 -1.66
CA LEU A 55 2.41 -17.17 -1.86
C LEU A 55 3.38 -16.90 -0.70
N ILE A 56 2.98 -16.11 0.28
CA ILE A 56 3.81 -15.67 1.42
C ILE A 56 3.04 -15.76 2.75
N GLY A 57 3.78 -15.80 3.86
CA GLY A 57 3.20 -15.75 5.20
C GLY A 57 2.78 -14.34 5.63
N TRP A 58 2.06 -14.26 6.76
CA TRP A 58 1.64 -12.97 7.33
C TRP A 58 2.83 -12.15 7.84
N GLN A 59 3.90 -12.79 8.32
CA GLN A 59 5.14 -12.14 8.75
C GLN A 59 5.84 -11.46 7.57
N ASP A 60 5.99 -12.18 6.45
CA ASP A 60 6.61 -11.66 5.23
C ASP A 60 5.78 -10.52 4.64
N SER A 61 4.46 -10.64 4.68
CA SER A 61 3.54 -9.58 4.25
C SER A 61 3.73 -8.30 5.07
N LEU A 62 3.85 -8.41 6.40
CA LEU A 62 4.09 -7.27 7.27
C LEU A 62 5.46 -6.65 7.02
N GLN A 63 6.49 -7.48 6.84
CA GLN A 63 7.84 -7.04 6.48
C GLN A 63 7.82 -6.27 5.16
N LEU A 64 7.15 -6.79 4.12
CA LEU A 64 7.00 -6.15 2.83
C LEU A 64 6.29 -4.80 2.93
N ALA A 65 5.25 -4.68 3.76
CA ALA A 65 4.55 -3.43 3.99
C ALA A 65 5.51 -2.35 4.53
N VAL A 66 6.30 -2.68 5.55
CA VAL A 66 7.24 -1.75 6.19
C VAL A 66 8.37 -1.38 5.24
N LEU A 67 9.01 -2.35 4.59
CA LEU A 67 10.12 -2.09 3.69
C LEU A 67 9.66 -1.28 2.47
N LYS A 68 8.48 -1.59 1.92
CA LYS A 68 7.92 -0.83 0.80
C LYS A 68 7.61 0.60 1.20
N TRP A 69 7.06 0.80 2.39
CA TRP A 69 6.79 2.12 2.94
C TRP A 69 8.05 2.98 2.99
N LEU A 70 9.13 2.43 3.56
CA LEU A 70 10.43 3.08 3.63
C LEU A 70 11.00 3.38 2.23
N ALA A 71 10.93 2.41 1.31
CA ALA A 71 11.43 2.58 -0.04
C ALA A 71 10.69 3.71 -0.80
N VAL A 72 9.37 3.81 -0.64
CA VAL A 72 8.58 4.90 -1.23
C VAL A 72 8.97 6.25 -0.63
N LEU A 73 9.14 6.35 0.68
CA LEU A 73 9.57 7.59 1.33
C LEU A 73 10.97 8.02 0.89
N LEU A 74 11.92 7.08 0.80
CA LEU A 74 13.28 7.35 0.30
C LEU A 74 13.28 7.80 -1.16
N ALA A 75 12.48 7.15 -2.02
CA ALA A 75 12.35 7.55 -3.42
C ALA A 75 11.74 8.96 -3.56
N LEU A 76 10.71 9.29 -2.78
CA LEU A 76 10.12 10.63 -2.75
C LEU A 76 11.10 11.66 -2.18
N ALA A 77 11.87 11.30 -1.15
CA ALA A 77 12.93 12.15 -0.58
C ALA A 77 14.02 12.49 -1.60
N ALA A 78 14.41 11.52 -2.44
CA ALA A 78 15.33 11.68 -3.55
C ALA A 78 14.78 12.56 -4.70
N GLY A 79 13.52 12.99 -4.62
CA GLY A 79 12.86 13.78 -5.64
C GLY A 79 12.33 12.97 -6.82
N ALA A 80 12.30 11.63 -6.73
CA ALA A 80 11.68 10.79 -7.74
C ALA A 80 10.21 11.18 -7.94
N TYR A 81 9.75 11.16 -9.19
CA TYR A 81 8.35 11.39 -9.53
C TYR A 81 7.77 10.10 -10.11
N GLY A 82 6.63 9.66 -9.57
CA GLY A 82 5.98 8.44 -10.01
C GLY A 82 4.56 8.34 -9.48
N GLY A 83 3.78 7.45 -10.10
CA GLY A 83 2.41 7.18 -9.69
C GLY A 83 2.36 6.45 -8.34
N LEU A 84 1.50 6.91 -7.43
CA LEU A 84 1.34 6.32 -6.10
C LEU A 84 0.23 5.27 -6.02
N ILE A 85 -0.42 4.93 -7.14
CA ILE A 85 -1.53 3.97 -7.22
C ILE A 85 -1.08 2.58 -6.76
N THR A 86 -0.14 1.97 -7.47
CA THR A 86 0.35 0.61 -7.18
C THR A 86 1.05 0.47 -5.82
N PRO A 87 1.90 1.43 -5.35
CA PRO A 87 2.46 1.32 -4.01
C PRO A 87 1.39 1.48 -2.91
N SER A 88 0.38 2.33 -3.10
CA SER A 88 -0.75 2.41 -2.15
C SER A 88 -1.52 1.09 -2.11
N MET A 89 -1.77 0.49 -3.27
CA MET A 89 -2.43 -0.81 -3.38
C MET A 89 -1.64 -1.91 -2.64
N MET A 90 -0.31 -1.95 -2.83
CA MET A 90 0.58 -2.92 -2.16
C MET A 90 0.56 -2.76 -0.64
N LEU A 91 0.61 -1.54 -0.13
CA LEU A 91 0.55 -1.29 1.32
C LEU A 91 -0.80 -1.73 1.90
N GLY A 92 -1.91 -1.45 1.19
CA GLY A 92 -3.23 -1.88 1.60
C GLY A 92 -3.38 -3.41 1.61
N SER A 93 -2.93 -4.08 0.56
CA SER A 93 -3.05 -5.54 0.45
C SER A 93 -2.20 -6.25 1.49
N THR A 94 -0.93 -5.87 1.64
CA THR A 94 0.00 -6.48 2.60
C THR A 94 -0.46 -6.33 4.05
N LEU A 95 -0.90 -5.12 4.44
CA LEU A 95 -1.41 -4.86 5.79
C LEU A 95 -2.68 -5.66 6.10
N SER A 96 -3.62 -5.71 5.14
CA SER A 96 -4.88 -6.44 5.32
C SER A 96 -4.67 -7.95 5.33
N PHE A 97 -3.77 -8.47 4.49
CA PHE A 97 -3.39 -9.88 4.52
C PHE A 97 -2.79 -10.29 5.87
N ALA A 98 -1.88 -9.48 6.41
CA ALA A 98 -1.33 -9.73 7.74
C ALA A 98 -2.41 -9.65 8.84
N SER A 99 -3.34 -8.70 8.70
CA SER A 99 -4.48 -8.55 9.63
C SER A 99 -5.46 -9.73 9.55
N ALA A 100 -5.56 -10.40 8.40
CA ALA A 100 -6.41 -11.58 8.24
C ALA A 100 -5.91 -12.77 9.09
N ALA A 101 -4.59 -12.89 9.30
CA ALA A 101 -4.04 -13.89 10.21
C ALA A 101 -4.51 -13.65 11.66
N LEU A 102 -4.55 -12.39 12.09
CA LEU A 102 -5.08 -12.02 13.39
C LEU A 102 -6.59 -12.31 13.48
N TRP A 103 -7.35 -12.00 12.44
CA TRP A 103 -8.77 -12.35 12.38
C TRP A 103 -8.99 -13.86 12.53
N ASN A 104 -8.29 -14.65 11.74
CA ASN A 104 -8.41 -16.12 11.73
C ASN A 104 -8.01 -16.77 13.06
N ALA A 105 -7.29 -16.06 13.93
CA ALA A 105 -6.97 -16.54 15.28
C ALA A 105 -8.14 -16.44 16.26
N PHE A 106 -9.08 -15.51 16.07
CA PHE A 106 -10.17 -15.21 17.01
C PHE A 106 -11.57 -15.39 16.43
N LEU A 107 -11.69 -15.35 15.10
CA LEU A 107 -12.96 -15.25 14.37
C LEU A 107 -13.01 -16.32 13.27
N PRO A 108 -14.18 -16.53 12.64
CA PRO A 108 -14.33 -17.53 11.60
C PRO A 108 -13.30 -17.36 10.48
N ALA A 109 -12.69 -18.46 10.08
CA ALA A 109 -11.61 -18.48 9.11
C ALA A 109 -12.06 -17.86 7.79
N MET A 110 -11.23 -16.96 7.27
CA MET A 110 -11.42 -16.27 6.00
C MET A 110 -10.15 -16.37 5.14
N PRO A 111 -10.26 -16.44 3.81
CA PRO A 111 -9.09 -16.44 2.93
C PRO A 111 -8.33 -15.12 3.05
N SER A 112 -7.03 -15.19 3.36
CA SER A 112 -6.19 -14.00 3.55
C SER A 112 -6.01 -13.21 2.24
N GLU A 113 -6.05 -13.90 1.10
CA GLU A 113 -6.00 -13.33 -0.25
C GLU A 113 -7.22 -12.45 -0.51
N SER A 114 -8.40 -12.89 -0.09
CA SER A 114 -9.63 -12.09 -0.21
C SER A 114 -9.56 -10.82 0.64
N ALA A 115 -9.06 -10.93 1.86
CA ALA A 115 -8.81 -9.77 2.71
C ALA A 115 -7.78 -8.81 2.10
N ALA A 116 -6.75 -9.32 1.42
CA ALA A 116 -5.76 -8.51 0.72
C ALA A 116 -6.38 -7.70 -0.42
N VAL A 117 -7.25 -8.29 -1.23
CA VAL A 117 -7.97 -7.60 -2.31
C VAL A 117 -8.83 -6.46 -1.73
N VAL A 118 -9.55 -6.72 -0.63
CA VAL A 118 -10.33 -5.69 0.07
C VAL A 118 -9.43 -4.56 0.57
N GLY A 119 -8.32 -4.92 1.25
CA GLY A 119 -7.36 -3.95 1.79
C GLY A 119 -6.71 -3.07 0.73
N ALA A 120 -6.33 -3.65 -0.40
CA ALA A 120 -5.80 -2.94 -1.56
C ALA A 120 -6.77 -1.84 -2.03
N ALA A 121 -8.03 -2.18 -2.25
CA ALA A 121 -9.05 -1.25 -2.73
C ALA A 121 -9.37 -0.16 -1.69
N VAL A 122 -9.51 -0.55 -0.42
CA VAL A 122 -9.83 0.38 0.68
C VAL A 122 -8.71 1.40 0.85
N PHE A 123 -7.46 0.92 0.96
CA PHE A 123 -6.30 1.80 1.16
C PHE A 123 -6.10 2.72 -0.05
N LEU A 124 -6.24 2.20 -1.27
CA LEU A 124 -6.14 2.99 -2.49
C LEU A 124 -7.25 4.06 -2.57
N GLY A 125 -8.50 3.66 -2.35
CA GLY A 125 -9.66 4.53 -2.43
C GLY A 125 -9.61 5.68 -1.42
N VAL A 126 -9.22 5.39 -0.18
CA VAL A 126 -9.04 6.40 0.86
C VAL A 126 -7.82 7.26 0.59
N SER A 127 -6.68 6.67 0.22
CA SER A 127 -5.43 7.39 0.02
C SER A 127 -5.47 8.33 -1.17
N LEU A 128 -6.19 7.98 -2.24
CA LEU A 128 -6.28 8.83 -3.43
C LEU A 128 -7.60 9.60 -3.55
N LYS A 129 -8.51 9.47 -2.58
CA LYS A 129 -9.86 10.06 -2.62
C LYS A 129 -10.68 9.62 -3.84
N MET A 130 -10.47 8.39 -4.30
CA MET A 130 -11.16 7.80 -5.46
C MET A 130 -11.84 6.46 -5.07
N PRO A 131 -12.85 6.47 -4.18
CA PRO A 131 -13.40 5.25 -3.61
C PRO A 131 -14.02 4.32 -4.66
N LEU A 132 -14.94 4.82 -5.50
CA LEU A 132 -15.59 3.99 -6.53
C LEU A 132 -14.61 3.47 -7.56
N THR A 133 -13.69 4.32 -8.03
CA THR A 133 -12.65 3.94 -8.97
C THR A 133 -11.73 2.87 -8.39
N ALA A 134 -11.38 2.94 -7.10
CA ALA A 134 -10.51 1.95 -6.48
C ALA A 134 -11.17 0.56 -6.40
N VAL A 135 -12.48 0.49 -6.11
CA VAL A 135 -13.22 -0.79 -6.10
C VAL A 135 -13.20 -1.42 -7.49
N VAL A 136 -13.63 -0.68 -8.51
CA VAL A 136 -13.69 -1.18 -9.89
C VAL A 136 -12.29 -1.58 -10.38
N PHE A 137 -11.29 -0.72 -10.13
CA PHE A 137 -9.91 -0.96 -10.56
C PHE A 137 -9.32 -2.23 -9.93
N VAL A 138 -9.48 -2.43 -8.63
CA VAL A 138 -8.92 -3.61 -7.95
C VAL A 138 -9.69 -4.87 -8.34
N LEU A 139 -11.03 -4.82 -8.46
CA LEU A 139 -11.82 -5.96 -8.92
C LEU A 139 -11.41 -6.40 -10.33
N GLU A 140 -11.28 -5.46 -11.27
CA GLU A 140 -10.87 -5.76 -12.65
C GLU A 140 -9.44 -6.29 -12.73
N LEU A 141 -8.49 -5.68 -11.99
CA LEU A 141 -7.10 -6.13 -11.99
C LEU A 141 -6.91 -7.52 -11.40
N THR A 142 -7.67 -7.86 -10.37
CA THR A 142 -7.57 -9.14 -9.66
C THR A 142 -8.49 -10.20 -10.24
N ARG A 143 -9.40 -9.84 -11.16
CA ARG A 143 -10.49 -10.70 -11.66
C ARG A 143 -11.27 -11.35 -10.50
N ALA A 144 -11.43 -10.60 -9.40
CA ALA A 144 -12.06 -11.11 -8.19
C ALA A 144 -13.55 -11.39 -8.40
N PRO A 145 -14.11 -12.41 -7.72
CA PRO A 145 -15.53 -12.75 -7.84
C PRO A 145 -16.42 -11.62 -7.33
N VAL A 146 -17.61 -11.49 -7.91
CA VAL A 146 -18.63 -10.49 -7.52
C VAL A 146 -19.02 -10.60 -6.04
N ALA A 147 -18.85 -11.77 -5.42
CA ALA A 147 -19.04 -11.97 -3.99
C ALA A 147 -18.20 -11.02 -3.11
N LEU A 148 -17.04 -10.55 -3.60
CA LEU A 148 -16.19 -9.58 -2.90
C LEU A 148 -16.71 -8.14 -2.97
N LEU A 149 -17.71 -7.85 -3.81
CA LEU A 149 -18.23 -6.49 -4.00
C LEU A 149 -18.91 -5.96 -2.72
N MET A 150 -19.72 -6.79 -2.06
CA MET A 150 -20.35 -6.43 -0.78
C MET A 150 -19.33 -6.07 0.31
N PRO A 151 -18.35 -6.93 0.67
CA PRO A 151 -17.36 -6.59 1.68
C PRO A 151 -16.48 -5.40 1.26
N LEU A 152 -16.13 -5.27 -0.01
CA LEU A 152 -15.43 -4.08 -0.53
C LEU A 152 -16.17 -2.78 -0.24
N CYS A 153 -17.44 -2.72 -0.63
CA CYS A 153 -18.28 -1.53 -0.43
C CYS A 153 -18.46 -1.22 1.06
N LEU A 154 -18.69 -2.24 1.90
CA LEU A 154 -18.84 -2.05 3.36
C LEU A 154 -17.55 -1.54 4.00
N CYS A 155 -16.41 -2.17 3.73
CA CYS A 155 -15.13 -1.75 4.31
C CYS A 155 -14.73 -0.36 3.83
N LEU A 156 -14.95 -0.04 2.55
CA LEU A 156 -14.59 1.26 1.99
C LEU A 156 -15.50 2.38 2.51
N THR A 157 -16.81 2.15 2.60
CA THR A 157 -17.73 3.13 3.19
C THR A 157 -17.39 3.37 4.66
N GLY A 158 -17.11 2.31 5.42
CA GLY A 158 -16.64 2.41 6.81
C GLY A 158 -15.34 3.22 6.93
N ALA A 159 -14.34 2.94 6.10
CA ALA A 159 -13.08 3.67 6.10
C ALA A 159 -13.23 5.15 5.72
N VAL A 160 -14.08 5.46 4.73
CA VAL A 160 -14.40 6.84 4.35
C VAL A 160 -15.17 7.56 5.47
N ALA A 161 -16.13 6.89 6.11
CA ALA A 161 -16.89 7.44 7.23
C ALA A 161 -15.97 7.75 8.43
N ALA A 162 -15.09 6.82 8.81
CA ALA A 162 -14.09 7.04 9.85
C ALA A 162 -13.19 8.24 9.53
N GLY A 163 -12.72 8.35 8.28
CA GLY A 163 -11.93 9.49 7.83
C GLY A 163 -12.68 10.82 7.81
N ARG A 164 -14.02 10.82 7.69
CA ARG A 164 -14.86 12.02 7.83
C ARG A 164 -15.07 12.40 9.29
N LEU A 165 -15.29 11.41 10.16
CA LEU A 165 -15.45 11.62 11.61
C LEU A 165 -14.19 12.23 12.23
N GLU A 166 -12.99 11.75 11.87
CA GLU A 166 -11.72 12.34 12.37
C GLU A 166 -11.61 13.84 12.04
N LYS A 167 -12.13 14.27 10.89
CA LYS A 167 -12.12 15.68 10.48
C LYS A 167 -13.21 16.52 11.14
N ALA A 168 -14.28 15.90 11.62
CA ALA A 168 -15.37 16.60 12.30
C ALA A 168 -15.05 16.88 13.78
N ILE A 169 -14.15 16.07 14.37
CA ILE A 169 -13.73 16.18 15.77
C ILE A 169 -12.53 17.15 15.95
N LYS A 170 -11.78 17.42 14.87
CA LYS A 170 -10.65 18.37 14.84
C LYS A 170 -11.11 19.73 14.32
#